data_AF-A0A9D2HUU3-F1
#
_entry.id   AF-A0A9D2HUU3-F1
#
_cell.length_a   1.000
_cell.length_b   1.000
_cell.length_c   1.000
_cell.angle_alpha   90.00
_cell.angle_beta   90.00
_cell.angle_gamma   90.00
#
_symmetry.space_group_name_H-M   'P 1'
#
loop_
_entity.id
_entity.type
_entity.pdbx_description
1 polymer ?
#
loop_
_entity_poly.entity_id
_entity_poly.type
_entity_poly.pdbx_seq_one_letter_code
_entity_poly.pdbx_strand_id
1 'polypeptide(L)' 'ADTFNGEGCIGRKKVSCIPPQAQVAFHTGYVFDENDIKDVLALCYHFHIPIPEEYKPYAK' A
#
# COMPACT_ATOMS: atom_id res chain seq x y z
N ALA A 1 17.03 3.99 10.49
CA ALA A 1 16.76 4.96 9.39
C ALA A 1 16.25 4.11 8.24
N ASP A 2 14.97 3.77 8.29
CA ASP A 2 14.39 2.64 7.54
C ASP A 2 13.13 3.04 6.77
N THR A 3 12.92 4.35 6.61
CA THR A 3 11.70 4.91 6.00
C THR A 3 11.66 4.70 4.47
N PHE A 4 12.81 4.55 3.82
CA PHE A 4 12.93 4.45 2.35
C PHE A 4 13.79 3.26 1.89
N ASN A 5 13.56 2.08 2.46
CA ASN A 5 14.22 0.83 2.03
C ASN A 5 13.41 0.05 0.98
N GLY A 6 12.29 0.58 0.49
CA GLY A 6 11.62 0.09 -0.71
C GLY A 6 12.26 0.65 -1.98
N GLU A 7 11.99 0.03 -3.13
CA GLU A 7 12.45 0.49 -4.43
C GLU A 7 11.30 0.50 -5.44
N GLY A 8 11.32 1.49 -6.33
CA GLY A 8 10.37 1.62 -7.43
C GLY A 8 11.02 2.24 -8.67
N CYS A 9 10.24 2.34 -9.75
CA CYS A 9 10.67 2.97 -10.98
C CYS A 9 9.61 3.93 -11.51
N ILE A 10 9.99 5.17 -11.83
CA ILE A 10 9.14 6.12 -12.54
C ILE A 10 9.77 6.34 -13.92
N GLY A 11 9.12 5.80 -14.96
CA GLY A 11 9.69 5.72 -16.31
C GLY A 11 10.95 4.84 -16.32
N ARG A 12 12.12 5.47 -16.48
CA ARG A 12 13.44 4.79 -16.43
C ARG A 12 14.25 5.13 -15.17
N LYS A 13 13.69 5.91 -14.25
CA LYS A 13 14.39 6.39 -13.06
C LYS A 13 14.04 5.50 -11.87
N LYS A 14 15.04 4.82 -11.31
CA LYS A 14 14.93 4.15 -10.01
C LYS A 14 14.75 5.19 -8.91
N VAL A 15 13.85 4.91 -7.97
CA VAL A 15 13.55 5.77 -6.82
C VAL A 15 13.46 4.93 -5.56
N SER A 16 13.90 5.49 -4.44
CA SER A 16 13.69 4.91 -3.12
C SER A 16 12.25 5.18 -2.68
N CYS A 17 11.59 4.14 -2.19
CA CYS A 17 10.17 4.15 -1.83
C CYS A 17 9.97 3.79 -0.37
N ILE A 18 8.85 4.23 0.18
CA ILE A 18 8.33 3.71 1.45
C ILE A 18 7.94 2.24 1.23
N PRO A 19 8.25 1.33 2.17
CA PRO A 19 7.82 -0.07 2.08
C PRO A 19 6.31 -0.22 1.90
N PRO A 20 5.85 -1.21 1.12
CA PRO A 20 4.43 -1.38 0.87
C PRO A 20 3.64 -1.71 2.14
N GLN A 21 4.25 -2.39 3.12
CA GLN A 21 3.63 -2.65 4.43
C GLN A 21 3.35 -1.34 5.20
N ALA A 22 4.28 -0.38 5.14
CA ALA A 22 4.10 0.91 5.77
C ALA A 22 3.07 1.76 5.02
N GLN A 23 3.04 1.70 3.69
CA GLN A 23 1.99 2.35 2.89
C GLN A 23 0.59 1.85 3.25
N VAL A 24 0.40 0.52 3.38
CA VAL A 24 -0.88 -0.05 3.84
C VAL A 24 -1.20 0.41 5.28
N ALA A 25 -0.22 0.38 6.19
CA ALA A 25 -0.43 0.81 7.58
C ALA A 25 -0.87 2.29 7.67
N PHE A 26 -0.33 3.17 6.82
CA PHE A 26 -0.75 4.57 6.76
C PHE A 26 -2.18 4.77 6.28
N HIS A 27 -2.76 3.77 5.62
CA HIS A 27 -4.15 3.75 5.16
C HIS A 27 -5.09 3.05 6.16
N THR A 28 -4.64 2.76 7.38
CA THR A 28 -5.47 2.09 8.40
C THR A 28 -5.82 2.98 9.59
N GLY A 29 -7.00 2.78 10.18
CA GLY A 29 -7.42 3.45 11.41
C GLY A 29 -7.97 4.88 11.24
N TYR A 30 -8.35 5.29 10.03
CA TYR A 30 -9.09 6.52 9.76
C TYR A 30 -10.21 6.28 8.75
N VAL A 31 -11.06 7.29 8.56
CA VAL A 31 -12.14 7.25 7.54
C VAL A 31 -11.52 7.31 6.15
N PHE A 32 -11.55 6.19 5.44
CA PHE A 32 -11.00 6.06 4.09
C PHE A 32 -12.08 6.22 3.01
N ASP A 33 -11.63 6.54 1.79
CA ASP A 33 -12.47 6.74 0.61
C ASP A 33 -12.31 5.61 -0.44
N GLU A 34 -12.93 5.79 -1.61
CA GLU A 34 -12.85 4.79 -2.69
C GLU A 34 -11.44 4.64 -3.28
N ASN A 35 -10.60 5.66 -3.24
CA ASN A 35 -9.23 5.58 -3.75
C ASN A 35 -8.35 4.83 -2.77
N ASP A 36 -8.49 5.10 -1.46
CA ASP A 36 -7.80 4.35 -0.41
C ASP A 36 -8.06 2.84 -0.54
N ILE A 37 -9.33 2.44 -0.79
CA ILE A 37 -9.70 1.04 -1.02
C ILE A 37 -8.95 0.46 -2.23
N LYS A 38 -8.93 1.17 -3.36
CA LYS A 38 -8.26 0.70 -4.58
C LYS A 38 -6.76 0.56 -4.37
N ASP A 39 -6.14 1.54 -3.71
CA ASP A 39 -4.71 1.57 -3.45
C ASP A 39 -4.29 0.45 -2.50
N VAL A 40 -5.00 0.28 -1.38
CA VAL A 40 -4.71 -0.78 -0.40
C VAL A 40 -4.88 -2.17 -1.03
N LEU A 41 -5.96 -2.42 -1.76
CA LEU A 41 -6.16 -3.72 -2.42
C LEU A 41 -5.10 -4.00 -3.48
N ALA A 42 -4.69 -2.98 -4.26
CA ALA A 42 -3.63 -3.12 -5.26
C ALA A 42 -2.27 -3.42 -4.60
N LEU A 43 -1.92 -2.71 -3.52
CA LEU A 43 -0.70 -2.95 -2.76
C LEU A 43 -0.70 -4.37 -2.15
N CYS A 44 -1.81 -4.77 -1.52
CA CYS A 44 -1.96 -6.10 -0.94
C CYS A 44 -1.81 -7.21 -1.99
N TYR A 45 -2.46 -7.06 -3.14
CA TYR A 45 -2.35 -8.02 -4.23
C TYR A 45 -0.92 -8.09 -4.80
N HIS A 46 -0.33 -6.95 -5.14
CA HIS A 46 0.97 -6.91 -5.81
C HIS A 46 2.12 -7.41 -4.92
N PHE A 47 2.12 -7.00 -3.65
CA PHE A 47 3.18 -7.32 -2.70
C PHE A 47 2.86 -8.51 -1.79
N HIS A 48 1.75 -9.21 -2.03
CA HIS A 48 1.28 -10.36 -1.23
C HIS A 48 1.14 -10.02 0.26
N ILE A 49 0.65 -8.82 0.57
CA ILE A 49 0.39 -8.37 1.93
C ILE A 49 -1.03 -8.79 2.33
N PRO A 50 -1.25 -9.36 3.54
CA PRO A 50 -2.59 -9.66 4.03
C PRO A 50 -3.49 -8.42 4.01
N ILE A 51 -4.71 -8.57 3.50
CA ILE A 51 -5.69 -7.48 3.46
C ILE A 51 -6.13 -7.16 4.90
N PRO A 52 -6.02 -5.91 5.37
CA PRO A 52 -6.50 -5.52 6.70
C PRO A 52 -8.01 -5.74 6.85
N GLU A 53 -8.48 -6.07 8.06
CA GLU A 53 -9.89 -6.42 8.31
C GLU A 53 -10.88 -5.37 7.80
N GLU A 54 -10.59 -4.09 8.00
CA GLU A 54 -11.44 -2.97 7.56
C GLU A 54 -11.56 -2.84 6.03
N TYR A 55 -10.63 -3.43 5.27
CA TYR A 55 -10.64 -3.46 3.80
C TYR A 55 -11.22 -4.76 3.21
N LYS A 56 -11.29 -5.84 3.98
CA LYS A 56 -11.80 -7.14 3.49
C LYS A 56 -13.20 -7.10 2.86
N PRO A 57 -14.18 -6.33 3.38
CA PRO A 57 -15.50 -6.24 2.75
C PRO A 57 -15.49 -5.71 1.31
N TYR A 58 -14.41 -5.06 0.90
CA TYR A 58 -14.25 -4.47 -0.42
C TYR A 58 -13.39 -5.32 -1.37
N ALA A 59 -12.74 -6.37 -0.86
CA ALA A 59 -12.00 -7.32 -1.67
C ALA A 59 -12.98 -8.24 -2.40
N LYS A 60 -13.21 -7.96 -3.69
CA LYS A 60 -14.08 -8.74 -4.58
C LYS A 60 -13.29 -9.77 -5.38
#